data_AF-A0A952SYU4-F1
#
_entry.id   AF-A0A952SYU4-F1
#
_cell.length_a   1.000
_cell.length_b   1.000
_cell.length_c   1.000
_cell.angle_alpha   90.00
_cell.angle_beta   90.00
_cell.angle_gamma   90.00
#
_symmetry.space_group_name_H-M   'P 1'
#
loop_
_entity.id
_entity.type
_entity.pdbx_description
1 polymer ?
#
loop_
_entity_poly.entity_id
_entity_poly.type
_entity_poly.pdbx_seq_one_letter_code
_entity_poly.pdbx_strand_id
1 'polypeptide(L)'
;MRIRSFHIAAGLLVGLLVVGSALADESPSQAPYGSGNANKSHGVIGISLHVGAEHVGDPAVLYVGMVHPQGPAHQAGLRHGDEIVSVDGLAVTGKSYEQVIQMIRGEAGTVVKLGVRGENGLRELSVTRVAGDKLPKGPGGSHGSPGR
;
A
#
# COMPACT_ATOMS: atom_id res chain seq x y z
N MET A 1 -27.55 -49.81 28.33
CA MET A 1 -26.49 -48.85 28.68
C MET A 1 -27.18 -47.65 29.33
N ARG A 2 -27.37 -47.65 30.66
CA ARG A 2 -26.50 -47.04 31.67
C ARG A 2 -26.23 -45.54 31.42
N ILE A 3 -26.62 -44.73 32.42
CA ILE A 3 -26.03 -43.44 32.88
C ILE A 3 -26.62 -42.19 32.21
N ARG A 4 -26.92 -41.06 32.87
CA ARG A 4 -27.13 -40.63 34.28
C ARG A 4 -27.81 -39.24 34.17
N SER A 5 -28.57 -38.91 35.20
CA SER A 5 -29.03 -37.58 35.62
C SER A 5 -27.95 -36.49 35.51
N PHE A 6 -28.32 -35.22 35.33
CA PHE A 6 -27.85 -34.10 36.18
C PHE A 6 -28.77 -32.86 36.07
N HIS A 7 -29.11 -32.35 37.26
CA HIS A 7 -29.86 -31.14 37.55
C HIS A 7 -28.99 -29.86 37.49
N ILE A 8 -29.66 -28.73 37.79
CA ILE A 8 -29.23 -27.50 38.50
C ILE A 8 -29.38 -26.27 37.57
N ALA A 9 -30.46 -25.49 37.64
CA ALA A 9 -30.90 -24.56 38.69
C ALA A 9 -30.13 -23.21 38.71
N ALA A 10 -30.91 -22.15 38.52
CA ALA A 10 -30.93 -20.86 39.23
C ALA A 10 -29.68 -19.96 39.28
N GLY A 11 -29.93 -18.64 39.15
CA GLY A 11 -29.05 -17.56 39.62
C GLY A 11 -28.93 -16.42 38.60
N LEU A 12 -29.86 -15.46 38.54
CA LEU A 12 -29.97 -14.24 39.36
C LEU A 12 -29.01 -13.10 38.93
N LEU A 13 -29.58 -12.20 38.11
CA LEU A 13 -29.67 -10.75 38.29
C LEU A 13 -28.44 -9.99 38.83
N VAL A 14 -27.80 -9.19 37.97
CA VAL A 14 -27.26 -7.87 38.35
C VAL A 14 -27.46 -6.92 37.17
N GLY A 15 -28.33 -5.93 37.36
CA GLY A 15 -28.39 -4.76 36.50
C GLY A 15 -27.24 -3.81 36.82
N LEU A 16 -26.68 -3.19 35.79
CA LEU A 16 -25.86 -1.99 35.96
C LEU A 16 -26.42 -0.91 35.03
N LEU A 17 -26.99 0.10 35.66
CA LEU A 17 -27.47 1.33 35.06
C LEU A 17 -26.28 2.29 34.98
N VAL A 18 -25.87 2.66 33.77
CA VAL A 18 -24.98 3.80 33.54
C VAL A 18 -25.75 4.81 32.71
N VAL A 19 -26.18 5.89 33.37
CA VAL A 19 -26.59 7.14 32.73
C VAL A 19 -25.35 8.02 32.66
N GLY A 20 -25.04 8.58 31.49
CA GLY A 20 -23.96 9.55 31.39
C GLY A 20 -23.61 9.98 29.97
N SER A 21 -24.26 11.06 29.53
CA SER A 21 -23.67 12.18 28.79
C SER A 21 -23.30 12.01 27.31
N ALA A 22 -24.21 12.56 26.49
CA ALA A 22 -23.95 13.63 25.50
C ALA A 22 -22.95 13.40 24.34
N LEU A 23 -23.52 13.48 23.13
CA LEU A 23 -22.91 13.89 21.86
C LEU A 23 -21.84 12.95 21.27
N ALA A 24 -22.28 11.85 20.68
CA ALA A 24 -21.51 11.17 19.65
C ALA A 24 -21.65 11.94 18.33
N ASP A 25 -20.71 12.84 18.07
CA ASP A 25 -20.37 13.22 16.69
C ASP A 25 -19.42 12.13 16.16
N GLU A 26 -19.98 11.03 15.67
CA GLU A 26 -19.20 10.03 14.93
C GLU A 26 -18.98 10.55 13.51
N SER A 27 -17.93 11.34 13.33
CA SER A 27 -17.34 11.60 12.03
C SER A 27 -16.37 10.44 11.71
N PRO A 28 -16.66 9.56 10.73
CA PRO A 28 -15.74 8.48 10.38
C PRO A 28 -14.54 9.07 9.63
N SER A 29 -13.49 9.43 10.38
CA SER A 29 -12.20 9.84 9.82
C SER A 29 -11.50 8.60 9.27
N GLN A 30 -11.78 8.28 8.00
CA GLN A 30 -11.02 7.30 7.23
C GLN A 30 -9.59 7.82 7.06
N ALA A 31 -8.61 7.16 7.68
CA ALA A 31 -7.19 7.46 7.47
C ALA A 31 -6.82 7.24 5.99
N PRO A 32 -6.11 8.18 5.32
CA PRO A 32 -6.00 8.12 3.85
C PRO A 32 -5.10 7.02 3.29
N TYR A 33 -4.15 6.45 4.06
CA TYR A 33 -3.28 5.39 3.54
C TYR A 33 -2.80 4.47 4.68
N GLY A 34 -3.22 3.20 4.64
CA GLY A 34 -2.58 2.13 5.40
C GLY A 34 -3.43 1.49 6.51
N SER A 35 -4.42 0.69 6.13
CA SER A 35 -4.81 -0.47 6.93
C SER A 35 -5.51 -1.50 6.05
N GLY A 36 -4.71 -2.38 5.44
CA GLY A 36 -5.19 -3.58 4.76
C GLY A 36 -4.47 -4.78 5.34
N ASN A 37 -5.14 -5.48 6.25
CA ASN A 37 -4.85 -6.82 6.80
C ASN A 37 -3.36 -7.22 6.98
N ALA A 38 -2.88 -7.15 8.23
CA ALA A 38 -1.49 -7.35 8.68
C ALA A 38 -0.93 -8.79 8.55
N ASN A 39 -1.22 -9.54 7.49
CA ASN A 39 -0.71 -10.91 7.33
C ASN A 39 -0.02 -11.23 5.99
N LYS A 40 0.36 -10.22 5.20
CA LYS A 40 1.42 -10.34 4.17
C LYS A 40 2.28 -9.08 4.22
N SER A 41 3.60 -9.24 4.40
CA SER A 41 4.52 -8.11 4.23
C SER A 41 4.44 -7.66 2.78
N HIS A 42 3.75 -6.54 2.53
CA HIS A 42 3.64 -5.98 1.20
C HIS A 42 5.03 -5.51 0.77
N GLY A 43 5.60 -6.25 -0.17
CA GLY A 43 6.86 -5.93 -0.81
C GLY A 43 6.74 -4.65 -1.63
N VAL A 44 7.72 -3.78 -1.49
CA VAL A 44 7.85 -2.50 -2.18
C VAL A 44 9.15 -2.45 -2.98
N ILE A 45 9.23 -1.54 -3.94
CA ILE A 45 10.42 -1.36 -4.79
C ILE A 45 11.17 -0.05 -4.54
N GLY A 46 10.67 0.79 -3.62
CA GLY A 46 11.32 2.04 -3.21
C GLY A 46 11.17 3.18 -4.22
N ILE A 47 9.94 3.43 -4.68
CA ILE A 47 9.62 4.56 -5.57
C ILE A 47 8.40 5.33 -5.07
N SER A 48 8.27 6.59 -5.49
CA SER A 48 6.98 7.29 -5.53
C SER A 48 6.49 7.40 -6.97
N LEU A 49 5.17 7.50 -7.14
CA LEU A 49 4.54 7.75 -8.43
C LEU A 49 3.79 9.07 -8.40
N HIS A 50 3.79 9.78 -9.52
CA HIS A 50 2.92 10.93 -9.77
C HIS A 50 2.06 10.67 -10.99
N VAL A 51 0.86 11.23 -10.97
CA VAL A 51 -0.04 11.26 -12.11
C VAL A 51 0.17 12.57 -12.85
N GLY A 52 0.33 12.52 -14.16
CA GLY A 52 0.42 13.69 -15.03
C GLY A 52 -0.32 13.48 -16.33
N ALA A 53 -0.54 14.57 -17.06
CA ALA A 53 -1.02 14.57 -18.44
C ALA A 53 -0.26 15.67 -19.18
N GLU A 54 0.05 15.46 -20.45
CA GLU A 54 0.80 16.44 -21.24
C GLU A 54 -0.10 17.63 -21.61
N HIS A 55 -1.30 17.34 -22.13
CA HIS A 55 -2.31 18.35 -22.44
C HIS A 55 -3.63 18.09 -21.70
N VAL A 56 -4.44 19.14 -21.62
CA VAL A 56 -5.82 19.02 -21.10
C VAL A 56 -6.63 18.12 -22.02
N GLY A 57 -7.16 17.03 -21.47
CA GLY A 57 -7.93 16.03 -22.21
C GLY A 57 -7.11 14.80 -22.60
N ASP A 58 -5.78 14.83 -22.46
CA ASP A 58 -4.95 13.65 -22.67
C ASP A 58 -5.18 12.60 -21.57
N PRO A 59 -4.99 11.30 -21.88
CA PRO A 59 -5.00 10.26 -20.88
C PRO A 59 -3.97 10.52 -19.77
N ALA A 60 -4.34 10.23 -18.53
CA ALA A 60 -3.42 10.29 -17.41
C ALA A 60 -2.30 9.25 -17.56
N VAL A 61 -1.08 9.67 -17.27
CA VAL A 61 0.17 8.90 -17.32
C VAL A 61 0.79 8.85 -15.94
N LEU A 62 1.49 7.75 -15.63
CA LEU A 62 2.18 7.56 -14.35
C LEU A 62 3.68 7.72 -14.53
N TYR A 63 4.27 8.64 -13.76
CA TYR A 63 5.70 8.93 -13.77
C TYR A 63 6.34 8.56 -12.45
N VAL A 64 7.60 8.13 -12.50
CA VAL A 64 8.44 7.90 -11.33
C VAL A 64 8.84 9.24 -10.72
N GLY A 65 8.36 9.52 -9.51
CA GLY A 65 8.62 10.76 -8.80
C GLY A 65 9.92 10.78 -8.02
N MET A 66 10.19 9.71 -7.29
CA MET A 66 11.39 9.54 -6.51
C MET A 66 11.82 8.09 -6.65
N VAL A 67 13.13 7.89 -6.71
CA VAL A 67 13.74 6.56 -6.61
C VAL A 67 14.60 6.55 -5.37
N HIS A 68 14.29 5.66 -4.44
CA HIS A 68 15.02 5.55 -3.19
C HIS A 68 16.50 5.21 -3.48
N PRO A 69 17.48 6.02 -3.01
CA PRO A 69 18.89 5.69 -3.16
C PRO A 69 19.19 4.32 -2.57
N GLN A 70 19.96 3.47 -3.26
CA GLN A 70 20.27 2.10 -2.83
C GLN A 70 19.04 1.17 -2.71
N GLY A 71 17.83 1.63 -3.06
CA GLY A 71 16.64 0.79 -3.08
C GLY A 71 16.59 -0.14 -4.32
N PRO A 72 15.68 -1.12 -4.35
CA PRO A 72 15.62 -2.09 -5.44
C PRO A 72 15.41 -1.46 -6.82
N ALA A 73 14.53 -0.46 -6.93
CA ALA A 73 14.30 0.24 -8.19
C ALA A 73 15.55 0.99 -8.67
N HIS A 74 16.33 1.59 -7.76
CA HIS A 74 17.59 2.26 -8.11
C HIS A 74 18.60 1.28 -8.69
N GLN A 75 18.77 0.13 -8.01
CA GLN A 75 19.68 -0.95 -8.42
C GLN A 75 19.28 -1.53 -9.79
N ALA A 76 17.98 -1.63 -10.05
CA ALA A 76 17.44 -2.08 -11.34
C ALA A 76 17.57 -1.05 -12.47
N GLY A 77 18.05 0.17 -12.20
CA GLY A 77 18.25 1.17 -13.23
C GLY A 77 17.04 2.09 -13.48
N LEU A 78 16.00 2.04 -12.64
CA LEU A 78 14.88 2.97 -12.73
C LEU A 78 15.34 4.38 -12.34
N ARG A 79 14.78 5.41 -12.98
CA ARG A 79 15.14 6.81 -12.78
C ARG A 79 13.91 7.68 -12.55
N HIS A 80 14.13 8.83 -11.93
CA HIS A 80 13.14 9.89 -11.85
C HIS A 80 12.69 10.29 -13.26
N GLY A 81 11.40 10.54 -13.44
CA GLY A 81 10.80 10.95 -14.71
C GLY A 81 10.47 9.79 -15.65
N ASP A 82 10.90 8.56 -15.38
CA ASP A 82 10.48 7.39 -16.17
C ASP A 82 8.96 7.24 -16.13
N GLU A 83 8.34 7.08 -17.29
CA GLU A 83 6.93 6.72 -17.42
C GLU A 83 6.77 5.21 -17.22
N ILE A 84 5.82 4.80 -16.37
CA ILE A 84 5.42 3.40 -16.23
C ILE A 84 4.40 3.09 -17.33
N VAL A 85 4.72 2.16 -18.23
CA VAL A 85 3.82 1.75 -19.32
C VAL A 85 3.23 0.35 -19.14
N SER A 86 3.91 -0.54 -18.42
CA SER A 86 3.41 -1.87 -18.11
C SER A 86 3.96 -2.42 -16.79
N VAL A 87 3.21 -3.33 -16.17
CA VAL A 87 3.61 -4.07 -14.98
C VAL A 87 3.30 -5.55 -15.23
N ASP A 88 4.32 -6.40 -15.09
CA ASP A 88 4.28 -7.84 -15.37
C ASP A 88 3.69 -8.16 -16.76
N GLY A 89 4.07 -7.36 -17.76
CA GLY A 89 3.63 -7.49 -19.15
C GLY A 89 2.24 -6.91 -19.44
N LEU A 90 1.50 -6.45 -18.42
CA LEU A 90 0.18 -5.85 -18.57
C LEU A 90 0.30 -4.33 -18.68
N ALA A 91 -0.24 -3.75 -19.75
CA ALA A 91 -0.27 -2.31 -19.94
C ALA A 91 -1.02 -1.60 -18.80
N VAL A 92 -0.52 -0.45 -18.36
CA VAL A 92 -1.17 0.34 -17.29
C VAL A 92 -2.17 1.36 -17.80
N THR A 93 -2.24 1.58 -19.13
CA THR A 93 -3.20 2.49 -19.75
C THR A 93 -4.63 2.15 -19.34
N GLY A 94 -5.40 3.17 -18.94
CA GLY A 94 -6.78 3.02 -18.48
C GLY A 94 -6.94 2.45 -17.06
N LYS A 95 -5.84 2.17 -16.34
CA LYS A 95 -5.89 1.79 -14.93
C LYS A 95 -5.83 3.01 -14.02
N SER A 96 -6.46 2.92 -12.86
CA SER A 96 -6.32 3.93 -11.82
C SER A 96 -4.93 3.86 -11.17
N TYR A 97 -4.53 4.97 -10.54
CA TYR A 97 -3.30 5.03 -9.73
C TYR A 97 -3.22 3.86 -8.73
N GLU A 98 -4.30 3.60 -8.00
CA GLU A 98 -4.36 2.54 -7.00
C GLU A 98 -4.19 1.15 -7.60
N GLN A 99 -4.83 0.88 -8.75
CA GLN A 99 -4.68 -0.40 -9.44
C GLN A 99 -3.23 -0.65 -9.83
N VAL A 100 -2.54 0.36 -10.36
CA VAL A 100 -1.12 0.23 -10.73
C VAL A 100 -0.23 0.03 -9.50
N ILE A 101 -0.51 0.74 -8.40
CA ILE A 101 0.19 0.51 -7.13
C ILE A 101 0.01 -0.94 -6.65
N GLN A 102 -1.18 -1.52 -6.77
CA GLN A 102 -1.43 -2.91 -6.38
C GLN A 102 -0.71 -3.91 -7.29
N MET A 103 -0.56 -3.61 -8.59
CA MET A 103 0.23 -4.45 -9.50
C MET A 103 1.73 -4.41 -9.15
N ILE A 104 2.25 -3.22 -8.81
CA ILE A 104 3.66 -3.04 -8.46
C ILE A 104 3.98 -3.67 -7.10
N ARG A 105 3.06 -3.56 -6.14
CA ARG A 105 3.16 -4.25 -4.85
C ARG A 105 3.02 -5.76 -5.04
N GLY A 106 3.48 -6.51 -4.05
CA GLY A 106 3.43 -7.96 -4.09
C GLY A 106 4.06 -8.56 -2.86
N GLU A 107 4.44 -9.82 -2.90
CA GLU A 107 5.16 -10.46 -1.81
C GLU A 107 6.63 -10.03 -1.82
N ALA A 108 7.18 -9.73 -0.63
CA ALA A 108 8.61 -9.45 -0.51
C ALA A 108 9.46 -10.64 -1.00
N GLY A 109 10.54 -10.37 -1.72
CA GLY A 109 11.40 -11.37 -2.35
C GLY A 109 10.97 -11.77 -3.77
N THR A 110 9.75 -11.43 -4.20
CA THR A 110 9.32 -11.65 -5.60
C THR A 110 9.79 -10.54 -6.53
N VAL A 111 9.86 -10.83 -7.83
CA VAL A 111 10.24 -9.87 -8.87
C VAL A 111 9.00 -9.27 -9.50
N VAL A 112 9.03 -7.96 -9.77
CA VAL A 112 8.10 -7.27 -10.67
C VAL A 112 8.84 -6.87 -11.94
N LYS A 113 8.21 -7.06 -13.10
CA LYS A 113 8.72 -6.54 -14.37
C LYS A 113 8.02 -5.24 -14.72
N LEU A 114 8.77 -4.17 -14.89
CA LEU A 114 8.25 -2.87 -15.27
C LEU A 114 8.65 -2.57 -16.70
N GLY A 115 7.68 -2.35 -17.58
CA GLY A 115 7.92 -1.65 -18.83
C GLY A 115 7.93 -0.16 -18.55
N VAL A 116 9.02 0.52 -18.90
CA VAL A 116 9.17 1.96 -18.68
C VAL A 116 9.66 2.66 -19.92
N ARG A 117 9.18 3.89 -20.12
CA ARG A 117 9.66 4.80 -21.15
C ARG A 117 10.44 5.91 -20.47
N GLY A 118 11.73 6.01 -20.76
CA GLY A 118 12.58 7.12 -20.33
C GLY A 118 13.30 7.75 -21.52
N GLU A 119 14.38 8.49 -21.26
CA GLU A 119 15.13 9.22 -22.29
C GLU A 119 15.66 8.32 -23.41
N ASN A 120 16.11 7.11 -23.07
CA ASN A 120 16.64 6.13 -24.04
C ASN A 120 15.54 5.29 -24.71
N GLY A 121 14.27 5.68 -24.58
CA GLY A 121 13.12 4.95 -25.11
C GLY A 121 12.58 3.87 -24.16
N LEU A 122 11.87 2.91 -24.75
CA LEU A 122 11.18 1.84 -24.04
C LEU A 122 12.15 0.76 -23.57
N ARG A 123 12.08 0.39 -22.30
CA ARG A 123 12.88 -0.68 -21.69
C ARG A 123 12.07 -1.48 -20.67
N GLU A 124 12.45 -2.73 -20.47
CA GLU A 124 11.90 -3.59 -19.41
C GLU A 124 12.91 -3.72 -18.27
N LEU A 125 12.48 -3.50 -17.04
CA LEU A 125 13.29 -3.62 -15.83
C LEU A 125 12.71 -4.68 -14.90
N SER A 126 13.56 -5.57 -14.39
CA SER A 126 13.18 -6.53 -13.34
C SER A 126 13.60 -6.00 -11.99
N VAL A 127 12.64 -5.83 -11.07
CA VAL A 127 12.87 -5.24 -9.74
C VAL A 127 12.44 -6.21 -8.65
N THR A 128 13.35 -6.54 -7.74
CA THR A 128 13.03 -7.41 -6.60
C THR A 128 12.35 -6.61 -5.49
N ARG A 129 11.14 -7.01 -5.10
CA ARG A 129 10.40 -6.39 -4.01
C ARG A 129 11.10 -6.68 -2.68
N VAL A 130 11.25 -5.68 -1.82
CA VAL A 130 11.75 -5.83 -0.45
C VAL A 130 10.63 -5.56 0.55
N ALA A 131 10.70 -6.16 1.73
CA ALA A 131 9.78 -5.82 2.81
C ALA A 131 9.90 -4.33 3.14
N GLY A 132 8.77 -3.64 3.36
CA GLY A 132 8.75 -2.19 3.51
C GLY A 132 9.61 -1.66 4.67
N ASP A 133 9.71 -2.43 5.75
CA ASP A 133 10.56 -2.17 6.91
C ASP A 133 12.07 -2.35 6.64
N LYS A 134 12.42 -3.10 5.58
CA LYS A 134 13.80 -3.34 5.12
C LYS A 134 14.27 -2.36 4.07
N LEU A 135 13.38 -1.48 3.55
CA LEU A 135 13.82 -0.41 2.68
C LEU A 135 14.69 0.55 3.50
N PRO A 136 15.92 0.87 3.07
CA PRO A 136 16.78 1.80 3.79
C PRO A 136 16.03 3.11 4.05
N LYS A 137 16.26 3.75 5.18
CA LYS A 137 15.70 5.08 5.42
C LYS A 137 16.52 6.10 4.62
N GLY A 138 15.87 6.88 3.77
CA GLY A 138 16.52 7.95 3.01
C GLY A 138 17.12 9.02 3.92
N PRO A 139 18.04 9.85 3.42
CA PRO A 139 18.63 10.95 4.18
C PRO A 139 17.56 12.01 4.51
N GLY A 140 16.94 11.90 5.69
CA GLY A 140 16.15 12.95 6.34
C GLY A 140 14.73 13.16 5.82
N GLY A 141 13.73 12.70 6.60
CA GLY A 141 12.33 13.09 6.39
C GLY A 141 11.32 12.18 7.11
N SER A 142 11.22 12.35 8.42
CA SER A 142 10.07 12.01 9.27
C SER A 142 8.77 11.77 8.49
N HIS A 143 8.29 10.52 8.44
CA HIS A 143 6.88 10.28 8.21
C HIS A 143 6.18 10.52 9.54
N GLY A 144 5.72 11.76 9.74
CA GLY A 144 4.78 12.19 10.78
C GLY A 144 5.00 11.61 12.17
N SER A 145 5.72 12.33 13.03
CA SER A 145 5.45 12.20 14.47
C SER A 145 3.95 12.41 14.70
N PRO A 146 3.27 11.61 15.54
CA PRO A 146 1.90 11.94 15.94
C PRO A 146 1.96 13.32 16.61
N GLY A 147 1.23 14.29 16.07
CA GLY A 147 1.08 15.59 16.72
C GLY A 147 0.63 15.38 18.16
N ARG A 148 1.37 15.97 19.10
CA ARG A 148 1.08 15.95 20.53
C ARG A 148 -0.09 16.86 20.86
#